data_AF-A0A9R1EF03-F1
#
_entry.id   AF-A0A9R1EF03-F1
#
_cell.length_a   1.000
_cell.length_b   1.000
_cell.length_c   1.000
_cell.angle_alpha   90.00
_cell.angle_beta   90.00
_cell.angle_gamma   90.00
#
_symmetry.space_group_name_H-M   'P 1'
#
loop_
_entity.id
_entity.type
_entity.pdbx_description
1 polymer ?
#
loop_
_entity_poly.entity_id
_entity_poly.type
_entity_poly.pdbx_seq_one_letter_code
_entity_poly.pdbx_strand_id
1 'polypeptide(L)'
;MPSTTVLSREPEPVGDTANGKAKGKAIPYVVEDCLGVMKLLSDGTVIRSAPPPFPAGADYDDGRVEWKDAVYDAQYNLGVRIYRPRLGEANTKLPVLVYFHGGGFVFGSYSWPKNHAGCLRLACELPAVVLSFDYRLAPEHPLPAAVEDSATALRWLATRISSRSDPWLAEDACIFLGGQSSGATLAHHLLLRPHPMVKIAGCILLMPPFLSETATQSELDTPDTAFLSCKMSDKYFRLMMPVGANKDDPLVNPFGPASPSLETADVGRMLVVAAECDMVRDKDVEYADRLKAMGKDVELVVFAGQEHAFFATKPFSPAADQLLTVIKRFLDQRK
;
A
#
# COMPACT_ATOMS: atom_id res chain seq x y z
N MET A 1 24.65 -12.71 14.75
CA MET A 1 25.11 -11.72 13.75
C MET A 1 24.28 -11.90 12.51
N PRO A 2 23.34 -10.99 12.18
CA PRO A 2 22.57 -11.13 10.95
C PRO A 2 23.34 -10.48 9.79
N SER A 3 23.50 -11.25 8.73
CA SER A 3 24.16 -10.90 7.47
C SER A 3 23.26 -9.99 6.65
N THR A 4 23.71 -8.76 6.37
CA THR A 4 23.07 -7.84 5.41
C THR A 4 23.35 -8.33 3.99
N THR A 5 22.32 -8.74 3.25
CA THR A 5 22.43 -9.08 1.83
C THR A 5 22.47 -7.78 1.01
N VAL A 6 23.62 -7.52 0.38
CA VAL A 6 23.81 -6.41 -0.57
C VAL A 6 23.55 -6.96 -1.97
N LEU A 7 22.53 -6.44 -2.67
CA LEU A 7 22.32 -6.71 -4.09
C LEU A 7 22.89 -5.54 -4.90
N SER A 8 24.12 -5.72 -5.42
CA SER A 8 24.75 -4.75 -6.32
C SER A 8 24.32 -5.00 -7.76
N ARG A 9 23.88 -3.96 -8.47
CA ARG A 9 23.68 -3.98 -9.93
C ARG A 9 25.04 -3.74 -10.62
N GLU A 10 25.52 -4.69 -11.41
CA GLU A 10 26.73 -4.49 -12.22
C GLU A 10 26.44 -3.61 -13.44
N PRO A 11 27.28 -2.61 -13.77
CA PRO A 11 27.23 -1.93 -15.05
C PRO A 11 28.14 -2.62 -16.09
N GLU A 12 27.65 -2.73 -17.33
CA GLU A 12 28.40 -3.20 -18.50
C GLU A 12 29.62 -2.32 -18.83
N PRO A 13 30.73 -2.87 -19.36
CA PRO A 13 31.97 -2.13 -19.56
C PRO A 13 31.99 -1.41 -20.91
N VAL A 14 32.36 -0.13 -20.91
CA VAL A 14 32.78 0.61 -22.11
C VAL A 14 34.30 0.79 -22.05
N GLY A 15 34.97 0.42 -23.14
CA GLY A 15 36.42 0.32 -23.24
C GLY A 15 37.19 1.65 -23.30
N ASP A 16 38.36 1.58 -22.64
CA ASP A 16 39.67 2.15 -22.93
C ASP A 16 39.91 3.68 -22.90
N THR A 17 40.75 4.13 -21.95
CA THR A 17 42.14 4.54 -22.24
C THR A 17 42.87 4.97 -20.97
N ALA A 18 44.14 4.57 -20.90
CA ALA A 18 45.04 4.73 -19.77
C ALA A 18 45.39 6.21 -19.45
N ASN A 19 45.21 6.62 -18.19
CA ASN A 19 46.22 7.41 -17.47
C ASN A 19 46.03 7.29 -15.96
N GLY A 20 46.93 6.55 -15.31
CA GLY A 20 46.88 6.20 -13.90
C GLY A 20 47.18 7.37 -12.96
N LYS A 21 46.12 7.99 -12.45
CA LYS A 21 46.07 8.44 -11.06
C LYS A 21 44.83 7.80 -10.47
N ALA A 22 45.01 6.84 -9.55
CA ALA A 22 43.91 6.30 -8.77
C ALA A 22 43.29 7.45 -7.95
N LYS A 23 42.29 8.12 -8.52
CA LYS A 23 41.37 8.95 -7.76
C LYS A 23 40.72 7.99 -6.77
N GLY A 24 41.10 8.09 -5.49
CA GLY A 24 40.45 7.31 -4.43
C GLY A 24 38.95 7.43 -4.61
N LYS A 25 38.26 6.31 -4.78
CA LYS A 25 36.81 6.30 -4.99
C LYS A 25 36.19 7.02 -3.79
N ALA A 26 35.49 8.12 -4.02
CA ALA A 26 34.91 8.92 -2.94
C ALA A 26 34.03 8.02 -2.06
N ILE A 27 34.15 8.15 -0.74
CA ILE A 27 33.35 7.36 0.20
C ILE A 27 31.88 7.74 0.00
N PRO A 28 30.98 6.78 -0.27
CA PRO A 28 29.57 7.07 -0.45
C PRO A 28 28.97 7.73 0.80
N TYR A 29 28.13 8.75 0.59
CA TYR A 29 27.42 9.46 1.66
C TYR A 29 25.90 9.40 1.44
N VAL A 30 25.12 9.58 2.50
CA VAL A 30 23.65 9.53 2.43
C VAL A 30 23.13 10.73 1.64
N VAL A 31 22.41 10.47 0.54
CA VAL A 31 21.72 11.49 -0.27
C VAL A 31 20.25 11.62 0.09
N GLU A 32 19.61 10.50 0.45
CA GLU A 32 18.23 10.50 0.92
C GLU A 32 18.12 9.61 2.16
N ASP A 33 17.43 10.11 3.18
CA ASP A 33 17.06 9.35 4.39
C ASP A 33 15.54 9.36 4.55
N CYS A 34 14.95 8.17 4.50
CA CYS A 34 13.53 7.92 4.70
C CYS A 34 13.33 7.34 6.10
N LEU A 35 13.27 8.22 7.10
CA LEU A 35 12.95 7.91 8.51
C LEU A 35 13.91 6.91 9.16
N GLY A 36 15.16 6.82 8.70
CA GLY A 36 16.14 5.81 9.12
C GLY A 36 15.80 4.39 8.66
N VAL A 37 14.73 4.22 7.90
CA VAL A 37 14.28 2.93 7.37
C VAL A 37 15.04 2.57 6.11
N MET A 38 15.09 3.52 5.17
CA MET A 38 15.76 3.38 3.89
C MET A 38 16.70 4.58 3.74
N LYS A 39 17.96 4.31 3.39
CA LYS A 39 18.94 5.32 3.03
C LYS A 39 19.45 5.05 1.63
N LEU A 40 19.44 6.07 0.78
CA LEU A 40 20.10 6.04 -0.52
C LEU A 40 21.47 6.71 -0.38
N LEU A 41 22.51 6.07 -0.88
CA LEU A 41 23.86 6.62 -0.91
C LEU A 41 24.17 7.27 -2.27
N SER A 42 25.17 8.14 -2.28
CA SER A 42 25.62 8.90 -3.47
C SER A 42 26.10 8.05 -4.64
N ASP A 43 26.38 6.76 -4.42
CA ASP A 43 26.76 5.80 -5.46
C ASP A 43 25.58 4.92 -5.94
N GLY A 44 24.36 5.20 -5.48
CA GLY A 44 23.16 4.44 -5.80
C GLY A 44 22.88 3.26 -4.87
N THR A 45 23.75 2.98 -3.88
CA THR A 45 23.51 1.92 -2.90
C THR A 45 22.28 2.25 -2.05
N VAL A 46 21.38 1.27 -1.92
CA VAL A 46 20.22 1.36 -1.02
C VAL A 46 20.50 0.54 0.23
N ILE A 47 20.34 1.15 1.39
CA ILE A 47 20.45 0.49 2.70
C ILE A 47 19.07 0.49 3.34
N ARG A 48 18.56 -0.70 3.68
CA ARG A 48 17.30 -0.89 4.41
C ARG A 48 17.60 -1.40 5.81
N SER A 49 17.01 -0.80 6.83
CA SER A 49 17.20 -1.24 8.21
C SER A 49 16.44 -2.55 8.49
N ALA A 50 17.06 -3.41 9.29
CA ALA A 50 16.47 -4.64 9.81
C ALA A 50 16.90 -4.82 11.28
N PRO A 51 15.95 -4.93 12.24
CA PRO A 51 14.50 -4.80 12.09
C PRO A 51 14.05 -3.34 11.83
N PRO A 52 12.81 -3.10 11.37
CA PRO A 52 12.31 -1.75 11.15
C PRO A 52 12.37 -0.91 12.44
N PRO A 53 12.70 0.39 12.37
CA PRO A 53 12.89 1.26 13.53
C PRO A 53 11.57 1.65 14.23
N PHE A 54 10.45 1.07 13.80
CA PHE A 54 9.13 1.27 14.39
C PHE A 54 8.77 0.04 15.22
N PRO A 55 9.17 -0.01 16.51
CA PRO A 55 8.75 -1.10 17.38
C PRO A 55 7.22 -1.17 17.39
N ALA A 56 6.67 -2.39 17.39
CA ALA A 56 5.34 -2.55 17.95
C ALA A 56 5.42 -2.09 19.41
N GLY A 57 4.33 -1.48 19.89
CA GLY A 57 4.14 -1.34 21.33
C GLY A 57 3.95 -2.71 21.97
N ALA A 58 2.81 -2.89 22.63
CA ALA A 58 2.42 -4.19 23.19
C ALA A 58 2.33 -5.27 22.10
N ASP A 59 2.41 -6.54 22.51
CA ASP A 59 1.92 -7.64 21.69
C ASP A 59 0.41 -7.47 21.50
N TYR A 60 -0.03 -7.42 20.26
CA TYR A 60 -1.42 -7.13 19.88
C TYR A 60 -2.19 -8.39 19.48
N ASP A 61 -1.55 -9.57 19.51
CA ASP A 61 -2.21 -10.85 19.27
C ASP A 61 -2.87 -11.35 20.56
N ASP A 62 -4.19 -11.18 20.66
CA ASP A 62 -4.99 -11.67 21.78
C ASP A 62 -5.52 -13.10 21.57
N GLY A 63 -5.04 -13.78 20.51
CA GLY A 63 -5.40 -15.16 20.18
C GLY A 63 -6.73 -15.32 19.45
N ARG A 64 -7.50 -14.25 19.20
CA ARG A 64 -8.77 -14.31 18.46
C ARG A 64 -8.59 -14.50 16.95
N VAL A 65 -7.37 -14.35 16.44
CA VAL A 65 -7.06 -14.47 15.01
C VAL A 65 -5.98 -15.52 14.79
N GLU A 66 -6.22 -16.43 13.85
CA GLU A 66 -5.20 -17.33 13.31
C GLU A 66 -4.51 -16.65 12.14
N TRP A 67 -3.20 -16.82 12.01
CA TRP A 67 -2.48 -16.32 10.84
C TRP A 67 -1.38 -17.27 10.37
N LYS A 68 -1.06 -17.16 9.08
CA LYS A 68 0.01 -17.94 8.43
C LYS A 68 0.62 -17.14 7.30
N ASP A 69 1.89 -17.42 7.02
CA ASP A 69 2.63 -16.80 5.92
C ASP A 69 2.70 -17.75 4.72
N ALA A 70 2.72 -17.17 3.53
CA ALA A 70 2.99 -17.88 2.29
C ALA A 70 3.80 -17.00 1.33
N VAL A 71 4.56 -17.61 0.44
CA VAL A 71 5.20 -16.91 -0.69
C VAL A 71 4.24 -16.95 -1.88
N TYR A 72 3.96 -15.78 -2.46
CA TYR A 72 3.11 -15.68 -3.64
C TYR A 72 3.90 -15.44 -4.93
N ASP A 73 5.12 -14.91 -4.82
CA ASP A 73 6.06 -14.76 -5.92
C ASP A 73 7.46 -15.18 -5.46
N ALA A 74 7.95 -16.31 -5.97
CA ALA A 74 9.26 -16.85 -5.60
C ALA A 74 10.43 -16.10 -6.28
N GLN A 75 10.19 -15.44 -7.42
CA GLN A 75 11.23 -14.73 -8.16
C GLN A 75 11.71 -13.50 -7.36
N TYR A 76 10.78 -12.80 -6.73
CA TYR A 76 11.08 -11.61 -5.91
C TYR A 76 10.96 -11.87 -4.41
N ASN A 77 10.71 -13.12 -4.01
CA ASN A 77 10.47 -13.53 -2.63
C ASN A 77 9.39 -12.67 -1.94
N LEU A 78 8.28 -12.42 -2.64
CA LEU A 78 7.17 -11.64 -2.12
C LEU A 78 6.22 -12.55 -1.34
N GLY A 79 5.98 -12.17 -0.09
CA GLY A 79 5.14 -12.91 0.83
C GLY A 79 3.77 -12.28 1.05
N VAL A 80 2.91 -13.07 1.65
CA VAL A 80 1.60 -12.67 2.14
C VAL A 80 1.37 -13.29 3.50
N ARG A 81 0.81 -12.50 4.42
CA ARG A 81 0.25 -13.03 5.67
C ARG A 81 -1.26 -13.07 5.56
N ILE A 82 -1.80 -14.27 5.76
CA ILE A 82 -3.23 -14.54 5.75
C ILE A 82 -3.69 -14.57 7.20
N TYR A 83 -4.78 -13.86 7.50
CA TYR A 83 -5.39 -13.77 8.82
C TYR A 83 -6.82 -14.26 8.74
N ARG A 84 -7.22 -15.12 9.67
CA ARG A 84 -8.56 -15.67 9.78
C ARG A 84 -9.08 -15.48 11.21
N PRO A 85 -10.24 -14.85 11.43
CA PRO A 85 -10.85 -14.82 12.75
C PRO A 85 -11.18 -16.23 13.23
N ARG A 86 -10.92 -16.52 14.49
CA ARG A 86 -11.48 -17.68 15.19
C ARG A 86 -12.97 -17.42 15.44
N LEU A 87 -13.80 -17.75 14.46
CA LEU A 87 -15.24 -17.79 14.67
C LEU A 87 -15.58 -19.03 15.50
N GLY A 88 -16.56 -18.91 16.40
CA GLY A 88 -17.19 -20.10 17.02
C GLY A 88 -17.75 -21.04 15.95
N GLU A 89 -18.15 -22.27 16.33
CA GLU A 89 -18.45 -23.45 15.49
C GLU A 89 -19.32 -23.28 14.21
N ALA A 90 -19.82 -22.09 13.90
CA ALA A 90 -20.48 -21.78 12.66
C ALA A 90 -19.51 -21.80 11.47
N ASN A 91 -19.84 -22.67 10.50
CA ASN A 91 -19.17 -22.84 9.22
C ASN A 91 -19.45 -21.64 8.26
N THR A 92 -19.22 -20.43 8.75
CA THR A 92 -19.63 -19.18 8.10
C THR A 92 -18.66 -18.83 6.99
N LYS A 93 -19.19 -18.63 5.77
CA LYS A 93 -18.41 -18.13 4.63
C LYS A 93 -17.99 -16.69 4.89
N LEU A 94 -16.69 -16.43 4.85
CA LEU A 94 -16.14 -15.09 5.07
C LEU A 94 -15.78 -14.40 3.75
N PRO A 95 -16.01 -13.09 3.63
CA PRO A 95 -15.41 -12.29 2.57
C PRO A 95 -13.89 -12.30 2.73
N VAL A 96 -13.21 -11.98 1.65
CA VAL A 96 -11.76 -11.83 1.62
C VAL A 96 -11.41 -10.36 1.45
N LEU A 97 -10.57 -9.81 2.32
CA LEU A 97 -9.97 -8.49 2.17
C LEU A 97 -8.52 -8.64 1.70
N VAL A 98 -8.25 -8.32 0.44
CA VAL A 98 -6.89 -8.15 -0.10
C VAL A 98 -6.39 -6.79 0.34
N TYR A 99 -5.35 -6.76 1.17
CA TYR A 99 -4.83 -5.56 1.80
C TYR A 99 -3.37 -5.30 1.42
N PHE A 100 -3.08 -4.07 1.01
CA PHE A 100 -1.71 -3.61 0.75
C PHE A 100 -1.30 -2.54 1.77
N HIS A 101 -0.09 -2.68 2.32
CA HIS A 101 0.44 -1.73 3.30
C HIS A 101 0.82 -0.38 2.66
N GLY A 102 0.98 0.65 3.50
CA GLY A 102 1.50 1.96 3.10
C GLY A 102 3.03 2.04 3.17
N GLY A 103 3.56 3.25 2.99
CA GLY A 103 5.01 3.52 3.07
C GLY A 103 5.59 4.21 1.83
N GLY A 104 4.75 4.87 1.03
CA GLY A 104 5.17 5.68 -0.12
C GLY A 104 5.85 4.86 -1.21
N PHE A 105 5.56 3.55 -1.30
CA PHE A 105 6.28 2.58 -2.14
C PHE A 105 7.77 2.38 -1.81
N VAL A 106 8.31 3.10 -0.83
CA VAL A 106 9.73 3.10 -0.49
C VAL A 106 10.02 2.16 0.67
N PHE A 107 9.07 1.93 1.58
CA PHE A 107 9.23 0.99 2.69
C PHE A 107 7.93 0.32 3.10
N GLY A 108 8.04 -0.61 4.06
CA GLY A 108 6.95 -1.38 4.64
C GLY A 108 7.11 -2.87 4.38
N SER A 109 6.36 -3.67 5.13
CA SER A 109 6.11 -5.08 4.84
C SER A 109 4.90 -5.54 5.65
N TYR A 110 4.18 -6.58 5.20
CA TYR A 110 3.13 -7.26 5.97
C TYR A 110 3.65 -7.74 7.34
N SER A 111 4.95 -8.06 7.42
CA SER A 111 5.60 -8.59 8.61
C SER A 111 5.93 -7.52 9.65
N TRP A 112 5.86 -6.25 9.28
CA TRP A 112 6.16 -5.16 10.21
C TRP A 112 5.17 -5.13 11.36
N PRO A 113 5.62 -4.92 12.60
CA PRO A 113 4.75 -5.14 13.75
C PRO A 113 3.47 -4.28 13.75
N LYS A 114 3.54 -3.02 13.29
CA LYS A 114 2.36 -2.15 13.17
C LYS A 114 1.38 -2.58 12.07
N ASN A 115 1.90 -3.02 10.92
CA ASN A 115 1.07 -3.56 9.83
C ASN A 115 0.41 -4.87 10.26
N HIS A 116 1.17 -5.72 10.96
CA HIS A 116 0.65 -6.95 11.55
C HIS A 116 -0.47 -6.67 12.55
N ALA A 117 -0.26 -5.74 13.50
CA ALA A 117 -1.26 -5.34 14.48
C ALA A 117 -2.54 -4.78 13.82
N GLY A 118 -2.41 -3.95 12.78
CA GLY A 118 -3.55 -3.45 12.01
C GLY A 118 -4.31 -4.58 11.31
N CYS A 119 -3.62 -5.57 10.75
CA CYS A 119 -4.26 -6.70 10.08
C CYS A 119 -4.92 -7.69 11.06
N LEU A 120 -4.32 -7.93 12.23
CA LEU A 120 -4.97 -8.64 13.34
C LEU A 120 -6.27 -7.94 13.72
N ARG A 121 -6.21 -6.61 13.87
CA ARG A 121 -7.39 -5.79 14.20
C ARG A 121 -8.46 -5.86 13.12
N LEU A 122 -8.09 -5.75 11.85
CA LEU A 122 -9.01 -5.90 10.71
C LEU A 122 -9.67 -7.29 10.73
N ALA A 123 -8.90 -8.38 10.79
CA ALA A 123 -9.44 -9.74 10.76
C ALA A 123 -10.31 -10.06 11.98
N CYS A 124 -10.01 -9.44 13.13
CA CYS A 124 -10.77 -9.63 14.35
C CYS A 124 -12.14 -8.90 14.31
N GLU A 125 -12.16 -7.66 13.82
CA GLU A 125 -13.34 -6.79 13.91
C GLU A 125 -14.22 -6.84 12.65
N LEU A 126 -13.60 -7.10 11.50
CA LEU A 126 -14.25 -7.40 10.24
C LEU A 126 -14.34 -8.92 10.15
N PRO A 127 -15.52 -9.56 10.19
CA PRO A 127 -15.65 -11.00 10.02
C PRO A 127 -15.26 -11.38 8.57
N ALA A 128 -13.96 -11.40 8.30
CA ALA A 128 -13.33 -11.43 6.98
C ALA A 128 -11.95 -12.10 7.10
N VAL A 129 -11.56 -12.82 6.05
CA VAL A 129 -10.18 -13.28 5.91
C VAL A 129 -9.36 -12.15 5.30
N VAL A 130 -8.30 -11.72 5.98
CA VAL A 130 -7.45 -10.62 5.51
C VAL A 130 -6.17 -11.20 4.92
N LEU A 131 -5.80 -10.79 3.71
CA LEU A 131 -4.52 -11.13 3.10
C LEU A 131 -3.69 -9.87 2.95
N SER A 132 -2.64 -9.75 3.76
CA SER A 132 -1.71 -8.62 3.74
C SER A 132 -0.51 -8.96 2.87
N PHE A 133 -0.42 -8.35 1.70
CA PHE A 133 0.60 -8.65 0.69
C PHE A 133 1.79 -7.68 0.77
N ASP A 134 3.00 -8.22 0.61
CA ASP A 134 4.17 -7.43 0.25
C ASP A 134 4.16 -7.10 -1.25
N TYR A 135 4.91 -6.07 -1.63
CA TYR A 135 5.19 -5.70 -3.01
C TYR A 135 6.62 -5.16 -3.12
N ARG A 136 7.23 -5.19 -4.31
CA ARG A 136 8.58 -4.66 -4.52
C ARG A 136 8.63 -3.17 -4.21
N LEU A 137 9.72 -2.75 -3.57
CA LEU A 137 9.89 -1.38 -3.09
C LEU A 137 10.86 -0.59 -3.97
N ALA A 138 10.59 0.70 -4.06
CA ALA A 138 11.47 1.69 -4.65
C ALA A 138 12.59 2.11 -3.67
N PRO A 139 13.75 2.56 -4.16
CA PRO A 139 14.07 2.83 -5.58
C PRO A 139 14.62 1.64 -6.37
N GLU A 140 14.84 0.47 -5.76
CA GLU A 140 15.33 -0.73 -6.46
C GLU A 140 14.34 -1.18 -7.54
N HIS A 141 13.04 -1.02 -7.25
CA HIS A 141 11.95 -1.32 -8.16
C HIS A 141 10.95 -0.15 -8.18
N PRO A 142 11.19 0.89 -9.00
CA PRO A 142 10.24 1.98 -9.20
C PRO A 142 8.91 1.47 -9.77
N LEU A 143 7.86 2.28 -9.69
CA LEU A 143 6.59 2.03 -10.36
C LEU A 143 6.84 1.87 -11.88
N PRO A 144 6.14 0.93 -12.55
CA PRO A 144 4.93 0.22 -12.09
C PRO A 144 5.18 -1.13 -11.38
N ALA A 145 6.40 -1.45 -10.92
CA ALA A 145 6.71 -2.77 -10.34
C ALA A 145 5.72 -3.23 -9.25
N ALA A 146 5.42 -2.36 -8.28
CA ALA A 146 4.44 -2.68 -7.22
C ALA A 146 3.01 -2.88 -7.76
N VAL A 147 2.65 -2.23 -8.86
CA VAL A 147 1.34 -2.38 -9.52
C VAL A 147 1.26 -3.70 -10.28
N GLU A 148 2.37 -4.18 -10.84
CA GLU A 148 2.45 -5.52 -11.41
C GLU A 148 2.31 -6.59 -10.32
N ASP A 149 2.99 -6.38 -9.18
CA ASP A 149 2.96 -7.28 -8.04
C ASP A 149 1.57 -7.42 -7.43
N SER A 150 0.81 -6.32 -7.34
CA SER A 150 -0.58 -6.37 -6.84
C SER A 150 -1.49 -7.22 -7.74
N ALA A 151 -1.26 -7.23 -9.06
CA ALA A 151 -1.98 -8.12 -9.97
C ALA A 151 -1.48 -9.57 -9.90
N THR A 152 -0.18 -9.79 -9.66
CA THR A 152 0.36 -11.13 -9.37
C THR A 152 -0.26 -11.70 -8.10
N ALA A 153 -0.36 -10.91 -7.03
CA ALA A 153 -1.00 -11.27 -5.78
C ALA A 153 -2.47 -11.71 -5.98
N LEU A 154 -3.24 -10.95 -6.76
CA LEU A 154 -4.64 -11.31 -7.02
C LEU A 154 -4.78 -12.58 -7.88
N ARG A 155 -3.92 -12.80 -8.88
CA ARG A 155 -3.88 -14.05 -9.65
C ARG A 155 -3.52 -15.26 -8.78
N TRP A 156 -2.56 -15.08 -7.87
CA TRP A 156 -2.20 -16.11 -6.89
C TRP A 156 -3.39 -16.47 -5.99
N LEU A 157 -4.12 -15.46 -5.50
CA LEU A 157 -5.32 -15.66 -4.69
C LEU A 157 -6.41 -16.39 -5.48
N ALA A 158 -6.68 -15.94 -6.71
CA ALA A 158 -7.65 -16.57 -7.60
C ALA A 158 -7.34 -18.06 -7.84
N THR A 159 -6.05 -18.39 -8.05
CA THR A 159 -5.60 -19.77 -8.22
C THR A 159 -5.91 -20.60 -6.97
N ARG A 160 -5.60 -20.10 -5.77
CA ARG A 160 -5.86 -20.80 -4.51
C ARG A 160 -7.33 -21.04 -4.22
N ILE A 161 -8.17 -20.05 -4.53
CA ILE A 161 -9.63 -20.16 -4.42
C ILE A 161 -10.12 -21.26 -5.38
N SER A 162 -9.72 -21.19 -6.65
CA SER A 162 -10.16 -22.15 -7.68
C SER A 162 -9.69 -23.59 -7.42
N SER A 163 -8.47 -23.76 -6.89
CA SER A 163 -7.90 -25.07 -6.58
C SER A 163 -8.33 -25.62 -5.23
N ARG A 164 -9.08 -24.85 -4.43
CA ARG A 164 -9.50 -25.20 -3.06
C ARG A 164 -8.30 -25.61 -2.17
N SER A 165 -7.13 -25.06 -2.43
CA SER A 165 -5.88 -25.47 -1.77
C SER A 165 -5.73 -24.88 -0.36
N ASP A 166 -6.55 -23.88 -0.02
CA ASP A 166 -6.51 -23.22 1.27
C ASP A 166 -7.88 -23.32 1.96
N PRO A 167 -8.00 -24.05 3.09
CA PRO A 167 -9.27 -24.21 3.80
C PRO A 167 -9.81 -22.91 4.41
N TRP A 168 -9.01 -21.84 4.43
CA TRP A 168 -9.45 -20.53 4.93
C TRP A 168 -10.18 -19.72 3.84
N LEU A 169 -10.10 -20.12 2.57
CA LEU A 169 -10.66 -19.37 1.45
C LEU A 169 -11.86 -20.10 0.84
N ALA A 170 -13.05 -19.50 0.93
CA ALA A 170 -14.24 -20.03 0.29
C ALA A 170 -14.21 -19.81 -1.23
N GLU A 171 -14.72 -20.76 -2.01
CA GLU A 171 -14.76 -20.71 -3.48
C GLU A 171 -15.56 -19.54 -4.03
N ASP A 172 -16.64 -19.19 -3.34
CA ASP A 172 -17.55 -18.09 -3.68
C ASP A 172 -17.30 -16.84 -2.82
N ALA A 173 -16.09 -16.70 -2.26
CA ALA A 173 -15.75 -15.55 -1.44
C ALA A 173 -15.86 -14.23 -2.22
N CYS A 174 -16.64 -13.29 -1.69
CA CYS A 174 -16.62 -11.91 -2.15
C CYS A 174 -15.27 -11.29 -1.81
N ILE A 175 -14.57 -10.75 -2.81
CA ILE A 175 -13.27 -10.12 -2.61
C ILE A 175 -13.43 -8.60 -2.49
N PHE A 176 -12.88 -8.04 -1.43
CA PHE A 176 -12.67 -6.61 -1.28
C PHE A 176 -11.20 -6.30 -1.49
N LEU A 177 -10.92 -5.26 -2.26
CA LEU A 177 -9.59 -4.70 -2.35
C LEU A 177 -9.45 -3.59 -1.31
N GLY A 178 -8.26 -3.42 -0.77
CA GLY A 178 -8.01 -2.28 0.10
C GLY A 178 -6.55 -2.09 0.41
N GLY A 179 -6.28 -0.98 1.06
CA GLY A 179 -4.94 -0.64 1.48
C GLY A 179 -4.90 0.73 2.11
N GLN A 180 -3.71 1.11 2.57
CA GLN A 180 -3.48 2.41 3.16
C GLN A 180 -2.33 3.12 2.45
N SER A 181 -2.45 4.42 2.26
CA SER A 181 -1.44 5.24 1.59
C SER A 181 -1.09 4.62 0.23
N SER A 182 0.18 4.37 -0.09
CA SER A 182 0.61 3.69 -1.32
C SER A 182 -0.14 2.37 -1.61
N GLY A 183 -0.51 1.61 -0.58
CA GLY A 183 -1.32 0.40 -0.75
C GLY A 183 -2.75 0.67 -1.23
N ALA A 184 -3.33 1.81 -0.88
CA ALA A 184 -4.60 2.25 -1.42
C ALA A 184 -4.47 2.59 -2.91
N THR A 185 -3.37 3.21 -3.33
CA THR A 185 -3.06 3.42 -4.76
C THR A 185 -2.95 2.08 -5.51
N LEU A 186 -2.34 1.05 -4.90
CA LEU A 186 -2.31 -0.30 -5.48
C LEU A 186 -3.70 -0.90 -5.63
N ALA A 187 -4.55 -0.76 -4.60
CA ALA A 187 -5.93 -1.24 -4.63
C ALA A 187 -6.75 -0.53 -5.74
N HIS A 188 -6.53 0.77 -5.95
CA HIS A 188 -7.11 1.54 -7.05
C HIS A 188 -6.69 0.97 -8.42
N HIS A 189 -5.38 0.86 -8.69
CA HIS A 189 -4.91 0.34 -9.98
C HIS A 189 -5.33 -1.10 -10.22
N LEU A 190 -5.38 -1.91 -9.15
CA LEU A 190 -5.83 -3.28 -9.23
C LEU A 190 -7.32 -3.34 -9.59
N LEU A 191 -8.17 -2.51 -8.98
CA LEU A 191 -9.60 -2.43 -9.28
C LEU A 191 -9.88 -2.13 -10.75
N LEU A 192 -9.09 -1.26 -11.37
CA LEU A 192 -9.28 -0.85 -12.78
C LEU A 192 -8.85 -1.91 -13.81
N ARG A 193 -8.27 -3.03 -13.36
CA ARG A 193 -7.84 -4.13 -14.23
C ARG A 193 -8.95 -5.19 -14.33
N PRO A 194 -9.08 -5.90 -15.47
CA PRO A 194 -10.02 -6.99 -15.59
C PRO A 194 -9.55 -8.22 -14.80
N HIS A 195 -10.45 -8.81 -14.01
CA HIS A 195 -10.19 -10.01 -13.19
C HIS A 195 -11.21 -11.11 -13.49
N PRO A 196 -11.05 -11.89 -14.58
CA PRO A 196 -12.06 -12.86 -14.99
C PRO A 196 -12.23 -14.04 -14.01
N MET A 197 -11.25 -14.27 -13.13
CA MET A 197 -11.26 -15.40 -12.20
C MET A 197 -11.86 -15.07 -10.82
N VAL A 198 -12.09 -13.79 -10.50
CA VAL A 198 -12.58 -13.38 -9.19
C VAL A 198 -13.56 -12.22 -9.30
N LYS A 199 -14.58 -12.22 -8.45
CA LYS A 199 -15.52 -11.10 -8.33
C LYS A 199 -15.04 -10.12 -7.27
N ILE A 200 -14.70 -8.91 -7.69
CA ILE A 200 -14.42 -7.80 -6.78
C ILE A 200 -15.76 -7.16 -6.35
N ALA A 201 -16.05 -7.20 -5.05
CA ALA A 201 -17.28 -6.67 -4.45
C ALA A 201 -17.16 -5.19 -4.06
N GLY A 202 -15.94 -4.71 -3.82
CA GLY A 202 -15.69 -3.31 -3.55
C GLY A 202 -14.24 -3.00 -3.20
N CYS A 203 -13.93 -1.72 -3.02
CA CYS A 203 -12.59 -1.21 -2.77
C CYS A 203 -12.57 -0.23 -1.59
N ILE A 204 -11.61 -0.38 -0.67
CA ILE A 204 -11.45 0.45 0.53
C ILE A 204 -10.10 1.17 0.46
N LEU A 205 -10.13 2.47 0.21
CA LEU A 205 -8.96 3.31 0.04
C LEU A 205 -8.75 4.16 1.29
N LEU A 206 -7.70 3.88 2.06
CA LEU A 206 -7.35 4.66 3.24
C LEU A 206 -6.26 5.67 2.92
N MET A 207 -6.63 6.95 2.83
CA MET A 207 -5.76 8.09 2.51
C MET A 207 -4.87 7.83 1.29
N PRO A 208 -5.43 7.49 0.10
CA PRO A 208 -4.64 7.23 -1.10
C PRO A 208 -3.84 8.49 -1.51
N PRO A 209 -2.50 8.41 -1.65
CA PRO A 209 -1.67 9.57 -1.93
C PRO A 209 -1.69 9.91 -3.42
N PHE A 210 -2.86 10.31 -3.93
CA PHE A 210 -2.96 10.86 -5.27
C PHE A 210 -2.33 12.25 -5.32
N LEU A 211 -1.63 12.55 -6.41
CA LEU A 211 -0.82 13.76 -6.57
C LEU A 211 -1.20 14.48 -7.87
N SER A 212 -0.79 15.74 -7.99
CA SER A 212 -0.75 16.48 -9.26
C SER A 212 0.38 17.50 -9.24
N GLU A 213 0.76 18.03 -10.41
CA GLU A 213 1.75 19.12 -10.47
C GLU A 213 1.24 20.40 -9.80
N THR A 214 -0.06 20.68 -9.94
CA THR A 214 -0.72 21.79 -9.24
C THR A 214 -1.00 21.38 -7.80
N ALA A 215 -0.43 22.09 -6.84
CA ALA A 215 -0.69 21.87 -5.41
C ALA A 215 -2.12 22.26 -5.03
N THR A 216 -2.72 21.46 -4.16
CA THR A 216 -4.00 21.74 -3.49
C THR A 216 -3.83 22.65 -2.27
N GLN A 217 -4.93 23.17 -1.73
CA GLN A 217 -4.85 24.00 -0.52
C GLN A 217 -4.38 23.18 0.69
N SER A 218 -4.82 21.92 0.84
CA SER A 218 -4.32 21.04 1.91
C SER A 218 -2.81 20.81 1.82
N GLU A 219 -2.24 20.69 0.62
CA GLU A 219 -0.77 20.59 0.44
C GLU A 219 -0.06 21.89 0.84
N LEU A 220 -0.61 23.05 0.48
CA LEU A 220 -0.03 24.36 0.82
C LEU A 220 -0.10 24.68 2.32
N ASP A 221 -1.15 24.21 3.00
CA ASP A 221 -1.37 24.43 4.43
C ASP A 221 -0.62 23.39 5.31
N THR A 222 -0.04 22.36 4.70
CA THR A 222 0.62 21.27 5.44
C THR A 222 1.92 21.73 6.09
N PRO A 223 2.09 21.58 7.42
CA PRO A 223 3.33 21.93 8.08
C PRO A 223 4.45 20.92 7.74
N ASP A 224 5.70 21.40 7.69
CA ASP A 224 6.87 20.55 7.45
C ASP A 224 7.05 19.44 8.50
N THR A 225 6.47 19.61 9.68
CA THR A 225 6.48 18.64 10.80
C THR A 225 5.39 17.59 10.72
N ALA A 226 4.49 17.66 9.73
CA ALA A 226 3.43 16.67 9.54
C ALA A 226 4.03 15.27 9.31
N PHE A 227 3.29 14.23 9.68
CA PHE A 227 3.71 12.84 9.44
C PHE A 227 3.99 12.56 7.95
N LEU A 228 3.16 13.12 7.06
CA LEU A 228 3.41 13.20 5.63
C LEU A 228 3.41 14.68 5.24
N SER A 229 4.60 15.26 5.07
CA SER A 229 4.77 16.62 4.55
C SER A 229 5.05 16.62 3.05
N CYS A 230 4.84 17.76 2.38
CA CYS A 230 5.14 17.94 0.96
C CYS A 230 6.60 17.59 0.63
N LYS A 231 7.55 17.96 1.50
CA LYS A 231 8.97 17.59 1.36
C LYS A 231 9.20 16.08 1.41
N MET A 232 8.47 15.36 2.27
CA MET A 232 8.54 13.89 2.31
C MET A 232 7.88 13.28 1.07
N SER A 233 6.74 13.83 0.63
CA SER A 233 6.06 13.42 -0.59
C SER A 233 6.97 13.54 -1.82
N ASP A 234 7.61 14.70 -2.02
CA ASP A 234 8.51 14.94 -3.14
C ASP A 234 9.70 13.98 -3.13
N LYS A 235 10.21 13.64 -1.94
CA LYS A 235 11.26 12.65 -1.78
C LYS A 235 10.78 11.26 -2.22
N TYR A 236 9.64 10.80 -1.73
CA TYR A 236 9.09 9.51 -2.13
C TYR A 236 8.77 9.46 -3.62
N PHE A 237 8.21 10.54 -4.17
CA PHE A 237 7.93 10.69 -5.59
C PHE A 237 9.19 10.47 -6.44
N ARG A 238 10.30 11.16 -6.12
CA ARG A 238 11.58 10.99 -6.83
C ARG A 238 12.14 9.57 -6.77
N LEU A 239 11.89 8.86 -5.67
CA LEU A 239 12.38 7.49 -5.48
C LEU A 239 11.49 6.47 -6.20
N MET A 240 10.17 6.67 -6.14
CA MET A 240 9.19 5.69 -6.61
C MET A 240 8.85 5.80 -8.10
N MET A 241 9.04 6.97 -8.71
CA MET A 241 8.68 7.17 -10.11
C MET A 241 9.87 6.98 -11.05
N PRO A 242 9.64 6.52 -12.30
CA PRO A 242 10.66 6.53 -13.33
C PRO A 242 11.27 7.92 -13.55
N VAL A 243 12.54 7.96 -13.91
CA VAL A 243 13.24 9.22 -14.24
C VAL A 243 12.50 9.92 -15.39
N GLY A 244 12.16 11.19 -15.17
CA GLY A 244 11.45 12.03 -16.14
C GLY A 244 9.93 12.06 -15.96
N ALA A 245 9.36 11.23 -15.08
CA ALA A 245 7.94 11.35 -14.70
C ALA A 245 7.70 12.59 -13.82
N ASN A 246 6.46 13.06 -13.84
CA ASN A 246 5.97 14.17 -13.02
C ASN A 246 4.70 13.76 -12.26
N LYS A 247 4.18 14.61 -11.38
CA LYS A 247 3.04 14.28 -10.52
C LYS A 247 1.72 14.16 -11.28
N ASP A 248 1.69 14.47 -12.58
CA ASP A 248 0.54 14.23 -13.46
C ASP A 248 0.58 12.87 -14.16
N ASP A 249 1.58 12.03 -13.86
CA ASP A 249 1.66 10.66 -14.34
C ASP A 249 0.44 9.83 -13.88
N PRO A 250 -0.19 9.03 -14.76
CA PRO A 250 -1.37 8.22 -14.42
C PRO A 250 -1.21 7.25 -13.25
N LEU A 251 0.03 6.89 -12.89
CA LEU A 251 0.32 6.04 -11.74
C LEU A 251 -0.02 6.70 -10.39
N VAL A 252 0.00 8.03 -10.33
CA VAL A 252 -0.24 8.79 -9.09
C VAL A 252 -1.33 9.86 -9.24
N ASN A 253 -1.68 10.24 -10.46
CA ASN A 253 -2.78 11.15 -10.75
C ASN A 253 -3.87 10.42 -11.53
N PRO A 254 -4.92 9.86 -10.90
CA PRO A 254 -5.98 9.13 -11.60
C PRO A 254 -6.79 10.02 -12.55
N PHE A 255 -6.63 11.34 -12.45
CA PHE A 255 -7.34 12.31 -13.27
C PHE A 255 -6.42 13.32 -13.97
N GLY A 256 -5.16 12.98 -14.12
CA GLY A 256 -4.18 13.78 -14.85
C GLY A 256 -4.49 13.85 -16.35
N PRO A 257 -3.83 14.75 -17.09
CA PRO A 257 -4.05 14.93 -18.53
C PRO A 257 -3.82 13.66 -19.37
N ALA A 258 -2.92 12.78 -18.90
CA ALA A 258 -2.60 11.52 -19.57
C ALA A 258 -3.40 10.32 -19.02
N SER A 259 -4.25 10.53 -18.02
CA SER A 259 -4.92 9.43 -17.32
C SER A 259 -6.14 8.95 -18.09
N PRO A 260 -6.38 7.63 -18.14
CA PRO A 260 -7.54 7.08 -18.82
C PRO A 260 -8.83 7.54 -18.14
N SER A 261 -9.88 7.75 -18.93
CA SER A 261 -11.20 8.08 -18.38
C SER A 261 -11.74 6.93 -17.52
N LEU A 262 -12.30 7.27 -16.37
CA LEU A 262 -12.94 6.33 -15.44
C LEU A 262 -14.47 6.23 -15.63
N GLU A 263 -15.04 6.93 -16.62
CA GLU A 263 -16.49 6.95 -16.86
C GLU A 263 -17.05 5.54 -17.16
N THR A 264 -16.33 4.73 -17.92
CA THR A 264 -16.74 3.37 -18.28
C THR A 264 -16.16 2.30 -17.37
N ALA A 265 -15.26 2.65 -16.44
CA ALA A 265 -14.64 1.70 -15.53
C ALA A 265 -15.67 1.12 -14.55
N ASP A 266 -15.69 -0.20 -14.39
CA ASP A 266 -16.42 -0.84 -13.31
C ASP A 266 -15.58 -0.77 -12.04
N VAL A 267 -15.90 0.21 -11.19
CA VAL A 267 -15.22 0.42 -9.91
C VAL A 267 -15.97 -0.23 -8.74
N GLY A 268 -17.06 -0.97 -9.03
CA GLY A 268 -17.92 -1.53 -8.00
C GLY A 268 -18.36 -0.48 -6.96
N ARG A 269 -18.41 -0.90 -5.68
CA ARG A 269 -18.57 0.01 -4.54
C ARG A 269 -17.20 0.46 -4.05
N MET A 270 -17.07 1.73 -3.68
CA MET A 270 -15.82 2.26 -3.15
C MET A 270 -16.04 3.02 -1.85
N LEU A 271 -15.17 2.78 -0.88
CA LEU A 271 -15.03 3.59 0.32
C LEU A 271 -13.70 4.35 0.23
N VAL A 272 -13.76 5.67 0.20
CA VAL A 272 -12.61 6.56 0.27
C VAL A 272 -12.58 7.17 1.67
N VAL A 273 -11.48 6.98 2.37
CA VAL A 273 -11.26 7.54 3.72
C VAL A 273 -10.17 8.59 3.63
N ALA A 274 -10.53 9.84 3.94
CA ALA A 274 -9.59 10.94 4.07
C ALA A 274 -9.35 11.28 5.55
N ALA A 275 -8.24 11.94 5.84
CA ALA A 275 -7.92 12.47 7.16
C ALA A 275 -7.88 14.00 7.10
N GLU A 276 -8.48 14.68 8.08
CA GLU A 276 -8.67 16.15 8.03
C GLU A 276 -7.36 16.93 7.98
N CYS A 277 -6.33 16.44 8.69
CA CYS A 277 -5.02 17.07 8.80
C CYS A 277 -3.98 16.43 7.85
N ASP A 278 -4.44 15.76 6.80
CA ASP A 278 -3.58 15.12 5.80
C ASP A 278 -3.35 16.06 4.61
N MET A 279 -2.12 16.10 4.10
CA MET A 279 -1.78 16.89 2.92
C MET A 279 -2.57 16.45 1.69
N VAL A 280 -2.92 15.16 1.57
CA VAL A 280 -3.64 14.61 0.42
C VAL A 280 -5.16 14.68 0.56
N ARG A 281 -5.67 15.29 1.65
CA ARG A 281 -7.11 15.37 1.92
C ARG A 281 -7.89 15.93 0.73
N ASP A 282 -7.46 17.07 0.17
CA ASP A 282 -8.20 17.69 -0.92
C ASP A 282 -8.19 16.81 -2.18
N LYS A 283 -7.12 16.01 -2.39
CA LYS A 283 -7.06 15.01 -3.47
C LYS A 283 -7.97 13.81 -3.22
N ASP A 284 -8.09 13.33 -1.99
CA ASP A 284 -9.04 12.27 -1.63
C ASP A 284 -10.49 12.71 -1.86
N VAL A 285 -10.81 13.95 -1.46
CA VAL A 285 -12.13 14.57 -1.66
C VAL A 285 -12.41 14.77 -3.15
N GLU A 286 -11.47 15.39 -3.89
CA GLU A 286 -11.56 15.57 -5.35
C GLU A 286 -11.80 14.22 -6.03
N TYR A 287 -11.06 13.19 -5.61
CA TYR A 287 -11.14 11.88 -6.22
C TYR A 287 -12.53 11.25 -6.03
N ALA A 288 -13.04 11.27 -4.81
CA ALA A 288 -14.37 10.73 -4.51
C ALA A 288 -15.49 11.52 -5.22
N ASP A 289 -15.42 12.85 -5.23
CA ASP A 289 -16.45 13.69 -5.82
C ASP A 289 -16.50 13.55 -7.35
N ARG A 290 -15.35 13.43 -8.02
CA ARG A 290 -15.29 13.18 -9.46
C ARG A 290 -15.88 11.83 -9.83
N LEU A 291 -15.60 10.77 -9.06
CA LEU A 291 -16.22 9.46 -9.29
C LEU A 291 -17.74 9.48 -9.05
N LYS A 292 -18.22 10.18 -8.02
CA LYS A 292 -19.67 10.37 -7.80
C LYS A 292 -20.31 11.13 -8.97
N ALA A 293 -19.66 12.16 -9.49
CA ALA A 293 -20.13 12.90 -10.66
C ALA A 293 -20.21 12.02 -11.92
N MET A 294 -19.37 10.99 -12.02
CA MET A 294 -19.44 9.95 -13.05
C MET A 294 -20.47 8.84 -12.74
N GLY A 295 -21.31 9.00 -11.72
CA GLY A 295 -22.36 8.05 -11.33
C GLY A 295 -21.87 6.78 -10.63
N LYS A 296 -20.64 6.78 -10.09
CA LYS A 296 -20.08 5.62 -9.36
C LYS A 296 -20.59 5.56 -7.91
N ASP A 297 -20.71 4.35 -7.35
CA ASP A 297 -21.08 4.13 -5.94
C ASP A 297 -19.86 4.35 -5.03
N VAL A 298 -19.67 5.61 -4.60
CA VAL A 298 -18.55 6.02 -3.75
C VAL A 298 -19.04 6.64 -2.46
N GLU A 299 -18.63 6.05 -1.35
CA GLU A 299 -18.72 6.64 -0.02
C GLU A 299 -17.41 7.37 0.31
N LEU A 300 -17.51 8.63 0.75
CA LEU A 300 -16.38 9.40 1.27
C LEU A 300 -16.58 9.64 2.77
N VAL A 301 -15.56 9.34 3.58
CA VAL A 301 -15.55 9.65 5.01
C VAL A 301 -14.28 10.41 5.35
N VAL A 302 -14.43 11.61 5.92
CA VAL A 302 -13.30 12.43 6.39
C VAL A 302 -13.20 12.30 7.91
N PHE A 303 -12.06 11.84 8.41
CA PHE A 303 -11.80 11.66 9.84
C PHE A 303 -11.22 12.93 10.46
N ALA A 304 -12.01 13.57 11.31
CA ALA A 304 -11.64 14.81 11.98
C ALA A 304 -10.42 14.65 12.91
N GLY A 305 -9.53 15.64 12.86
CA GLY A 305 -8.30 15.71 13.66
C GLY A 305 -7.31 14.57 13.45
N GLN A 306 -7.49 13.74 12.42
CA GLN A 306 -6.56 12.66 12.10
C GLN A 306 -5.51 13.10 11.07
N GLU A 307 -4.32 12.52 11.16
CA GLU A 307 -3.21 12.71 10.24
C GLU A 307 -3.12 11.52 9.25
N HIS A 308 -2.27 11.67 8.23
CA HIS A 308 -1.95 10.61 7.29
C HIS A 308 -1.56 9.31 8.01
N ALA A 309 -2.09 8.18 7.53
CA ALA A 309 -1.80 6.84 8.06
C ALA A 309 -2.14 6.64 9.55
N PHE A 310 -3.14 7.34 10.11
CA PHE A 310 -3.54 7.18 11.51
C PHE A 310 -3.85 5.71 11.88
N PHE A 311 -4.40 4.92 10.95
CA PHE A 311 -4.69 3.51 11.18
C PHE A 311 -3.42 2.65 11.34
N ALA A 312 -2.41 2.78 10.46
CA ALA A 312 -1.16 2.03 10.66
C ALA A 312 -0.34 2.54 11.84
N THR A 313 -0.43 3.84 12.17
CA THR A 313 0.37 4.40 13.28
C THR A 313 -0.25 4.13 14.65
N LYS A 314 -1.58 4.16 14.75
CA LYS A 314 -2.37 3.99 15.98
C LYS A 314 -3.59 3.07 15.74
N PRO A 315 -3.38 1.76 15.45
CA PRO A 315 -4.45 0.83 15.05
C PRO A 315 -5.50 0.53 16.13
N PHE A 316 -5.26 0.93 17.38
CA PHE A 316 -6.16 0.77 18.53
C PHE A 316 -6.59 2.12 19.13
N SER A 317 -6.54 3.19 18.35
CA SER A 317 -7.06 4.50 18.76
C SER A 317 -8.59 4.55 18.63
N PRO A 318 -9.28 5.48 19.32
CA PRO A 318 -10.72 5.69 19.12
C PRO A 318 -11.10 5.98 17.66
N ALA A 319 -10.23 6.67 16.91
CA ALA A 319 -10.44 6.91 15.48
C ALA A 319 -10.36 5.61 14.66
N ALA A 320 -9.46 4.69 15.03
CA ALA A 320 -9.40 3.37 14.41
C ALA A 320 -10.65 2.54 14.70
N ASP A 321 -11.24 2.62 15.90
CA ASP A 321 -12.49 1.94 16.22
C ASP A 321 -13.67 2.45 15.36
N GLN A 322 -13.73 3.77 15.16
CA GLN A 322 -14.70 4.39 14.26
C GLN A 322 -14.48 3.95 12.81
N LEU A 323 -13.22 3.90 12.35
CA LEU A 323 -12.87 3.41 11.02
C LEU A 323 -13.31 1.96 10.81
N LEU A 324 -13.07 1.08 11.78
CA LEU A 324 -13.49 -0.32 11.70
C LEU A 324 -15.01 -0.46 11.64
N THR A 325 -15.75 0.42 12.33
CA THR A 325 -17.22 0.48 12.23
C THR A 325 -17.67 0.86 10.82
N VAL A 326 -17.03 1.87 10.22
CA VAL A 326 -17.30 2.30 8.84
C VAL A 326 -17.00 1.18 7.85
N ILE A 327 -15.82 0.55 7.95
CA ILE A 327 -15.42 -0.54 7.06
C ILE A 327 -16.37 -1.74 7.23
N LYS A 328 -16.72 -2.11 8.46
CA LYS A 328 -17.65 -3.21 8.73
C LYS A 328 -19.01 -2.97 8.07
N ARG A 329 -19.57 -1.76 8.22
CA ARG A 329 -20.83 -1.40 7.55
C ARG A 329 -20.69 -1.47 6.02
N PHE A 330 -19.58 -0.98 5.47
CA PHE A 330 -19.32 -1.06 4.02
C PHE A 330 -19.28 -2.52 3.55
N LEU A 331 -18.59 -3.38 4.30
CA LEU A 331 -18.54 -4.82 4.06
C LEU A 331 -19.89 -5.49 4.24
N ASP A 332 -20.78 -5.08 5.15
CA ASP A 332 -22.07 -5.79 5.36
C ASP A 332 -23.10 -5.48 4.27
N GLN A 333 -22.97 -4.33 3.59
CA GLN A 333 -23.85 -3.90 2.50
C GLN A 333 -23.53 -4.58 1.15
N ARG A 334 -23.06 -5.83 1.14
CA ARG A 334 -22.76 -6.57 -0.11
C ARG A 334 -24.07 -6.87 -0.83
N LYS A 335 -24.14 -6.53 -2.12
CA LYS A 335 -25.17 -7.03 -3.03
C LYS A 335 -24.69 -8.31 -3.72
#